data_AF-A0A3R6CS06-F1
#
_entry.id   AF-A0A3R6CS06-F1
#
_cell.length_a   1.000
_cell.length_b   1.000
_cell.length_c   1.000
_cell.angle_alpha   90.00
_cell.angle_beta   90.00
_cell.angle_gamma   90.00
#
_symmetry.space_group_name_H-M   'P 1'
#
loop_
_entity.id
_entity.type
_entity.pdbx_description
1 polymer ?
#
loop_
_entity_poly.entity_id
_entity_poly.type
_entity_poly.pdbx_seq_one_letter_code
_entity_poly.pdbx_strand_id
1 'polypeptide(L)' 'MKMKERTGNYFLDISKLIFGGIILSGIVSEPINRWVMYTLATFFSLFLMTMGFVILSNSDNKEKEN' A
#
# COMPACT_ATOMS: atom_id res chain seq x y z
N MET A 1 4.31 15.96 -12.96
CA MET A 1 4.27 14.54 -12.55
C MET A 1 3.90 13.68 -13.74
N LYS A 2 4.76 12.72 -14.08
CA LYS A 2 4.47 11.69 -15.08
C LYS A 2 3.36 10.77 -14.55
N MET A 3 2.48 10.25 -15.40
CA MET A 3 1.33 9.42 -15.00
C MET A 3 1.74 8.28 -14.04
N LYS A 4 2.91 7.67 -14.29
CA LYS A 4 3.45 6.59 -13.46
C LYS A 4 3.77 7.00 -12.02
N GLU A 5 4.29 8.21 -11.82
CA GLU A 5 4.60 8.75 -10.49
C GLU A 5 3.31 8.93 -9.66
N ARG A 6 2.25 9.46 -10.30
CA ARG A 6 0.92 9.55 -9.67
C ARG A 6 0.36 8.18 -9.32
N THR A 7 0.50 7.19 -10.21
CA THR A 7 0.08 5.82 -9.93
C THR A 7 0.88 5.23 -8.77
N GLY A 8 2.21 5.36 -8.75
CA GLY A 8 3.04 4.86 -7.64
C GLY A 8 2.63 5.46 -6.29
N ASN A 9 2.46 6.78 -6.23
CA ASN A 9 2.01 7.47 -5.02
C ASN A 9 0.59 7.05 -4.59
N TYR A 10 -0.33 6.86 -5.54
CA TYR A 10 -1.68 6.38 -5.26
C TYR A 10 -1.67 4.98 -4.61
N PHE A 11 -0.82 4.06 -5.08
CA PHE A 11 -0.67 2.74 -4.47
C PHE A 11 -0.12 2.82 -3.03
N LEU A 12 0.84 3.71 -2.78
CA LEU A 12 1.37 3.96 -1.44
C LEU A 12 0.31 4.54 -0.50
N ASP A 13 -0.56 5.43 -1.00
CA ASP A 13 -1.62 6.01 -0.19
C ASP A 13 -2.70 4.99 0.17
N ILE A 14 -3.09 4.10 -0.75
CA ILE A 14 -3.98 2.98 -0.43
C ILE A 14 -3.34 2.07 0.63
N SER A 15 -2.05 1.75 0.50
CA SER A 15 -1.35 0.91 1.47
C SER A 15 -1.40 1.51 2.89
N LYS A 16 -1.22 2.84 3.03
CA LYS A 16 -1.37 3.57 4.31
C LYS A 16 -2.80 3.50 4.85
N LEU A 17 -3.82 3.62 4.00
CA LEU A 17 -5.22 3.50 4.41
C LEU A 17 -5.53 2.10 4.96
N ILE A 18 -5.00 1.05 4.32
CA ILE A 18 -5.14 -0.33 4.82
C ILE A 18 -4.45 -0.47 6.19
N PHE A 19 -3.27 0.11 6.37
CA PHE A 19 -2.58 0.15 7.67
C PHE A 19 -3.43 0.82 8.75
N GLY A 20 -4.05 1.96 8.43
CA GLY A 20 -5.00 2.62 9.32
C GLY A 20 -6.19 1.73 9.68
N GLY A 21 -6.73 1.00 8.70
CA GLY A 21 -7.78 0.00 8.91
C GLY A 21 -7.39 -1.14 9.84
N ILE A 22 -6.14 -1.61 9.78
CA ILE A 22 -5.60 -2.63 10.71
C ILE A 22 -5.61 -2.10 12.14
N ILE A 23 -5.10 -0.90 12.37
CA ILE A 23 -5.08 -0.29 13.71
C ILE A 23 -6.51 -0.11 14.23
N LEU A 24 -7.42 0.40 13.38
CA LEU A 24 -8.83 0.60 13.74
C LEU A 24 -9.53 -0.72 14.07
N SER A 25 -9.29 -1.78 13.31
CA SER A 25 -9.85 -3.11 13.62
C SER A 25 -9.35 -3.68 14.94
N GLY A 26 -8.18 -3.25 15.42
CA GLY A 26 -7.63 -3.70 16.70
C GLY A 26 -8.37 -3.12 17.91
N ILE A 27 -8.98 -1.94 17.75
CA ILE A 27 -9.75 -1.28 18.82
C ILE A 27 -11.26 -1.55 18.73
N VAL A 28 -11.75 -1.95 17.56
CA VAL A 28 -13.16 -2.29 17.36
C VAL A 28 -13.42 -3.74 17.78
N SER A 29 -14.43 -3.94 18.63
CA SER A 29 -14.88 -5.29 19.04
C SER A 29 -15.93 -5.84 18.07
N GLU A 30 -15.45 -6.34 16.93
CA GLU A 30 -16.26 -7.08 15.96
C GLU A 30 -16.01 -8.59 16.11
N PRO A 31 -17.02 -9.47 15.93
CA PRO A 31 -16.88 -10.92 15.95
C PRO A 31 -16.21 -11.46 14.67
N ILE A 32 -15.10 -10.84 14.26
CA ILE A 32 -14.32 -11.21 13.08
C ILE A 32 -13.08 -11.98 13.54
N ASN A 33 -12.67 -12.99 12.76
CA ASN A 33 -11.43 -13.72 13.01
C ASN A 33 -10.22 -12.78 12.79
N ARG A 34 -9.62 -12.33 13.91
CA ARG A 34 -8.48 -11.40 13.93
C ARG A 34 -7.27 -11.92 13.16
N TRP A 35 -7.01 -13.23 13.18
CA TRP A 35 -5.87 -13.81 12.47
C TRP A 35 -6.01 -13.68 10.96
N VAL A 36 -7.20 -13.98 10.44
CA VAL A 36 -7.49 -13.84 9.00
C VAL A 36 -7.43 -12.38 8.60
N MET A 37 -8.05 -11.50 9.39
CA MET A 37 -8.07 -10.07 9.13
C MET A 37 -6.66 -9.48 9.08
N TYR A 38 -5.85 -9.68 10.12
CA TYR A 38 -4.49 -9.14 10.17
C TYR A 38 -3.59 -9.72 9.10
N THR A 39 -3.64 -11.03 8.85
CA THR A 39 -2.82 -11.66 7.81
C THR A 39 -3.16 -11.09 6.43
N LEU A 40 -4.45 -11.02 6.09
CA LEU A 40 -4.90 -10.55 4.78
C LEU A 40 -4.59 -9.06 4.59
N ALA A 41 -4.88 -8.25 5.60
CA ALA A 41 -4.66 -6.81 5.54
C ALA A 41 -3.16 -6.47 5.48
N THR A 42 -2.31 -7.13 6.28
CA THR A 42 -0.85 -6.97 6.22
C THR A 42 -0.31 -7.43 4.88
N PHE A 43 -0.76 -8.57 4.34
CA PHE A 43 -0.34 -9.05 3.03
C PHE A 43 -0.66 -8.04 1.92
N PHE A 44 -1.90 -7.56 1.83
CA PHE A 44 -2.30 -6.60 0.80
C PHE A 44 -1.61 -5.24 0.98
N SER A 45 -1.42 -4.79 2.22
CA SER A 45 -0.71 -3.54 2.51
C SER A 45 0.74 -3.59 2.00
N LEU A 46 1.47 -4.66 2.32
CA LEU A 46 2.85 -4.85 1.86
C LEU A 46 2.92 -5.02 0.34
N PHE A 47 2.02 -5.80 -0.24
CA PHE A 47 1.95 -6.00 -1.69
C PHE A 47 1.75 -4.67 -2.44
N LEU A 48 0.77 -3.86 -2.04
CA LEU A 48 0.52 -2.54 -2.62
C LEU A 48 1.68 -1.58 -2.39
N MET A 49 2.32 -1.63 -1.23
CA MET A 49 3.50 -0.82 -0.92
C MET A 49 4.66 -1.16 -1.87
N THR A 50 4.97 -2.45 -2.04
CA THR A 50 6.00 -2.92 -2.97
C THR A 50 5.68 -2.51 -4.40
N MET A 51 4.43 -2.68 -4.86
CA MET A 51 4.02 -2.22 -6.19
C MET A 51 4.21 -0.71 -6.38
N GLY A 52 3.79 0.09 -5.38
CA GLY A 52 3.96 1.54 -5.40
C GLY A 52 5.43 1.95 -5.54
N PHE A 53 6.33 1.34 -4.75
CA PHE A 53 7.76 1.60 -4.84
C PHE A 53 8.38 1.13 -6.16
N VAL A 54 7.99 -0.04 -6.68
CA VAL A 54 8.49 -0.53 -7.98
C VAL A 54 8.09 0.41 -9.11
N ILE A 55 6.86 0.92 -9.10
CA ILE A 55 6.39 1.89 -10.11
C ILE A 55 7.15 3.20 -10.00
N LEU A 56 7.36 3.71 -8.78
CA LEU A 56 8.07 4.97 -8.55
C LEU A 56 9.55 4.86 -8.94
N SER A 57 10.24 3.80 -8.51
CA SER A 57 11.64 3.56 -8.83
C SER A 57 11.88 3.40 -10.34
N ASN A 58 10.99 2.73 -11.05
CA ASN A 58 11.04 2.64 -12.52
C ASN A 58 10.71 3.96 -13.24
N SER A 59 10.05 4.90 -12.56
CA SER A 59 9.75 6.23 -13.11
C SER A 59 10.96 7.16 -12.96
N ASP A 60 11.65 7.09 -11.82
CA ASP A 60 12.85 7.88 -11.54
C ASP A 60 14.03 7.48 -12.44
N ASN A 61 14.22 6.18 -12.70
CA ASN A 61 15.30 5.70 -13.56
C ASN A 61 15.16 6.18 -15.02
N LYS A 62 13.93 6.32 -15.53
CA LYS A 62 13.67 6.85 -16.88
C LYS A 62 13.91 8.35 -17.01
N GLU A 63 13.91 9.09 -15.91
CA GLU A 63 14.21 10.53 -15.93
C GLU A 63 15.71 10.83 -15.94
N LYS A 64 16.55 9.86 -15.54
CA LYS A 64 18.02 9.98 -15.56
C LYS A 64 18.68 9.54 -16.87
N GLU A 65 17.94 8.84 -17.74
CA GLU A 65 18.41 8.33 -19.04
C GLU A 65 18.10 9.26 -20.23
N ASN A 66 17.37 10.37 -20.00
CA ASN A 66 17.06 11.39 -21.01
C ASN A 66 17.72 12.72 -20.63
#